data_AF-A0A5S6QZF6-F1
#
_entry.id   AF-A0A5S6QZF6-F1
#
_cell.length_a   1.000
_cell.length_b   1.000
_cell.length_c   1.000
_cell.angle_alpha   90.00
_cell.angle_beta   90.00
_cell.angle_gamma   90.00
#
_symmetry.space_group_name_H-M   'P 1'
#
loop_
_entity.id
_entity.type
_entity.pdbx_description
1 polymer ?
#
loop_
_entity_poly.entity_id
_entity_poly.type
_entity_poly.pdbx_seq_one_letter_code
_entity_poly.pdbx_strand_id
1 'polypeptide(L)'
;MDAVSFFSRRFQPKETRYSAFGRELLVTYLAVRYFQHWLDGHKFFILTDLKPLVYAIRHSSRHNPREIRHSDFIPTFTSDIRHIKGVADALSRPLVSSVSTAIDSLDVRNLAEAQQIDREVPQLRSKSALQLCDIHLPEFDVTLVCDVSKGHPGPYLPE
;
A
#
# COMPACT_ATOMS: atom_id res chain seq x y z
N MET A 1 -0.82 3.32 11.80
CA MET A 1 -0.45 2.33 10.73
C MET A 1 0.04 3.14 9.55
N ASP A 2 1.35 3.34 9.46
CA ASP A 2 1.93 4.18 8.41
C ASP A 2 2.24 3.34 7.17
N ALA A 3 2.05 3.93 5.99
CA ALA A 3 2.18 3.22 4.73
C ALA A 3 3.64 3.17 4.27
N VAL A 4 4.13 1.98 3.86
CA VAL A 4 5.48 1.81 3.27
C VAL A 4 5.55 2.41 1.86
N SER A 5 4.48 2.25 1.09
CA SER A 5 4.42 2.64 -0.31
C SER A 5 2.98 2.71 -0.78
N PHE A 6 2.75 3.46 -1.86
CA PHE A 6 1.42 3.71 -2.38
C PHE A 6 1.35 3.45 -3.88
N PHE A 7 0.27 2.78 -4.30
CA PHE A 7 -0.06 2.60 -5.71
C PHE A 7 -1.36 3.34 -6.03
N SER A 8 -1.30 4.19 -7.07
CA SER A 8 -2.43 4.94 -7.60
C SER A 8 -2.47 4.86 -9.11
N ARG A 9 -3.65 4.67 -9.68
CA ARG A 9 -3.84 4.75 -11.13
C ARG A 9 -5.23 5.25 -11.49
N ARG A 10 -5.30 6.16 -12.47
CA ARG A 10 -6.57 6.56 -13.07
C ARG A 10 -7.15 5.44 -13.94
N PHE A 11 -8.44 5.20 -13.80
CA PHE A 11 -9.18 4.31 -14.69
C PHE A 11 -9.28 4.89 -16.10
N GLN A 12 -9.11 4.03 -17.10
CA GLN A 12 -9.40 4.33 -18.49
C GLN A 12 -10.92 4.48 -18.69
N PRO A 13 -11.38 5.17 -19.75
CA PRO A 13 -12.81 5.35 -20.03
C PRO A 13 -13.63 4.06 -20.13
N LYS A 14 -12.98 2.94 -20.49
CA LYS A 14 -13.61 1.61 -20.49
C LYS A 14 -13.73 1.01 -19.09
N GLU A 15 -12.77 1.30 -18.20
CA GLU A 15 -12.67 0.76 -16.85
C GLU A 15 -13.62 1.47 -15.88
N THR A 16 -13.91 2.75 -16.14
CA THR A 16 -14.93 3.50 -15.38
C THR A 16 -16.33 2.92 -15.54
N ARG A 17 -16.58 2.18 -16.62
CA ARG A 17 -17.86 1.50 -16.90
C ARG A 17 -17.99 0.13 -16.24
N TYR A 18 -16.95 -0.35 -15.55
CA TYR A 18 -17.04 -1.63 -14.84
C TYR A 18 -17.94 -1.50 -13.61
N SER A 19 -18.53 -2.63 -13.20
CA SER A 19 -19.29 -2.71 -11.95
C SER A 19 -18.41 -2.30 -10.77
N ALA A 20 -19.02 -1.98 -9.62
CA ALA A 20 -18.27 -1.72 -8.40
C ALA A 20 -17.31 -2.87 -8.07
N PHE A 21 -17.79 -4.11 -8.21
CA PHE A 21 -16.97 -5.32 -8.09
C PHE A 21 -15.80 -5.36 -9.07
N GLY A 22 -16.07 -5.16 -10.37
CA GLY A 22 -15.02 -5.22 -11.39
C GLY A 22 -13.95 -4.14 -11.23
N ARG A 23 -14.31 -2.96 -10.70
CA ARG A 23 -13.36 -1.88 -10.40
C ARG A 23 -12.48 -2.23 -9.20
N GLU A 24 -13.06 -2.70 -8.11
CA GLU A 24 -12.31 -3.10 -6.90
C GLU A 24 -11.39 -4.30 -7.16
N LEU A 25 -11.88 -5.30 -7.90
CA LEU A 25 -11.05 -6.43 -8.31
C LEU A 25 -9.88 -5.99 -9.19
N LEU A 26 -10.12 -5.06 -10.11
CA LEU A 26 -9.07 -4.49 -10.96
C LEU A 26 -8.03 -3.71 -10.15
N VAL A 27 -8.45 -2.89 -9.19
CA VAL A 27 -7.54 -2.15 -8.29
C VAL A 27 -6.67 -3.13 -7.51
N THR A 28 -7.29 -4.15 -6.91
CA THR A 28 -6.58 -5.17 -6.14
C THR A 28 -5.56 -5.92 -7.01
N TYR A 29 -5.99 -6.41 -8.18
CA TYR A 29 -5.12 -7.09 -9.13
C TYR A 29 -3.91 -6.23 -9.53
N LEU A 30 -4.14 -4.95 -9.83
CA LEU A 30 -3.06 -4.05 -10.24
C LEU A 30 -2.11 -3.70 -9.11
N ALA A 31 -2.61 -3.54 -7.89
CA ALA A 31 -1.78 -3.32 -6.72
C ALA A 31 -0.88 -4.53 -6.46
N VAL A 32 -1.43 -5.76 -6.48
CA VAL A 32 -0.63 -6.99 -6.33
C VAL A 32 0.43 -7.10 -7.44
N ARG A 33 0.08 -6.79 -8.69
CA ARG A 33 1.06 -6.79 -9.78
C ARG A 33 2.15 -5.73 -9.63
N TYR A 34 1.81 -4.54 -9.15
CA TYR A 34 2.77 -3.47 -8.94
C TYR A 34 3.77 -3.83 -7.83
N PHE A 35 3.26 -4.38 -6.72
CA PHE A 35 4.06 -4.79 -5.58
C PHE A 35 4.59 -6.23 -5.67
N GLN A 36 4.44 -6.92 -6.80
CA GLN A 36 4.79 -8.33 -6.95
C GLN A 36 6.17 -8.68 -6.36
N HIS A 37 7.18 -7.88 -6.70
CA HIS A 37 8.56 -8.06 -6.20
C HIS A 37 8.72 -7.96 -4.68
N TRP A 38 7.83 -7.25 -3.98
CA TRP A 38 7.79 -7.18 -2.50
C TRP A 38 6.93 -8.28 -1.90
N LEU A 39 5.93 -8.76 -2.64
CA LEU A 39 4.94 -9.72 -2.15
C LEU A 39 5.40 -11.17 -2.38
N ASP A 40 6.22 -11.41 -3.40
CA ASP A 40 6.74 -12.73 -3.74
C ASP A 40 7.49 -13.33 -2.54
N GLY A 41 7.03 -14.50 -2.08
CA GLY A 41 7.62 -15.22 -0.94
C GLY A 41 7.24 -14.68 0.45
N HIS A 42 6.48 -13.58 0.54
CA HIS A 42 6.08 -12.97 1.80
C HIS A 42 4.62 -13.28 2.15
N LYS A 43 4.33 -13.44 3.45
CA LYS A 43 2.96 -13.55 3.95
C LYS A 43 2.39 -12.15 4.16
N PHE A 44 1.24 -11.87 3.54
CA PHE A 44 0.54 -10.61 3.69
C PHE A 44 -0.97 -10.81 3.56
N PHE A 45 -1.75 -9.80 3.94
CA PHE A 45 -3.20 -9.77 3.77
C PHE A 45 -3.63 -8.53 3.00
N ILE A 46 -4.75 -8.65 2.30
CA ILE A 46 -5.37 -7.55 1.56
C ILE A 46 -6.55 -7.01 2.36
N LEU A 47 -6.57 -5.70 2.60
CA LEU A 47 -7.70 -4.99 3.19
C LEU A 47 -8.55 -4.36 2.08
N THR A 48 -9.86 -4.61 2.10
CA THR A 48 -10.82 -4.02 1.14
C THR A 48 -12.13 -3.67 1.82
N ASP A 49 -12.81 -2.64 1.36
CA ASP A 49 -14.15 -2.28 1.82
C ASP A 49 -15.27 -3.00 1.05
N LEU A 50 -14.91 -3.80 0.03
CA LEU A 50 -15.85 -4.56 -0.77
C LEU A 50 -16.00 -5.99 -0.26
N LYS A 51 -17.02 -6.22 0.59
CA LYS A 51 -17.43 -7.56 1.06
C LYS A 51 -17.49 -8.62 -0.05
N PRO A 52 -18.08 -8.34 -1.24
CA PRO A 52 -18.09 -9.30 -2.35
C PRO A 52 -16.72 -9.86 -2.76
N LEU A 53 -15.63 -9.11 -2.63
CA LEU A 53 -14.30 -9.55 -3.05
C LEU A 53 -13.79 -10.71 -2.17
N VAL A 54 -14.06 -10.64 -0.86
CA VAL A 54 -13.72 -11.69 0.11
C VAL A 54 -14.37 -13.03 -0.26
N TYR A 55 -15.60 -12.98 -0.77
CA TYR A 55 -16.34 -14.17 -1.18
C TYR A 55 -15.96 -14.64 -2.58
N ALA A 56 -15.78 -13.73 -3.54
CA ALA A 56 -15.52 -14.06 -4.94
C ALA A 56 -14.16 -14.73 -5.18
N ILE A 57 -13.15 -14.38 -4.38
CA ILE A 57 -11.84 -15.05 -4.45
C ILE A 57 -11.90 -16.47 -3.86
N ARG A 58 -12.86 -16.73 -2.97
CA ARG A 58 -13.08 -18.05 -2.37
C ARG A 58 -14.07 -18.91 -3.16
N HIS A 59 -14.95 -18.30 -3.95
CA HIS A 59 -16.05 -18.98 -4.65
C HIS A 59 -16.19 -18.42 -6.07
N SER A 60 -16.03 -19.31 -7.06
CA SER A 60 -16.20 -18.97 -8.47
C SER A 60 -17.66 -18.60 -8.74
N SER A 61 -17.95 -17.30 -8.92
CA SER A 61 -19.28 -16.80 -9.27
C SER A 61 -19.33 -16.40 -10.76
N ARG A 62 -20.52 -16.15 -11.31
CA ARG A 62 -20.72 -15.83 -12.75
C ARG A 62 -20.03 -14.51 -13.13
N HIS A 63 -18.75 -14.59 -13.44
CA HIS A 63 -17.87 -13.48 -13.78
C HIS A 63 -17.53 -13.47 -15.26
N ASN A 64 -17.21 -12.29 -15.80
CA ASN A 64 -16.67 -12.22 -17.15
C ASN A 64 -15.24 -12.80 -17.20
N PRO A 65 -14.74 -13.23 -18.36
CA PRO A 65 -13.43 -13.89 -18.47
C PRO A 65 -12.25 -13.10 -17.90
N ARG A 66 -12.34 -11.76 -17.87
CA ARG A 66 -11.30 -10.89 -17.31
C ARG A 66 -11.33 -10.88 -15.79
N GLU A 67 -12.51 -10.80 -15.19
CA GLU A 67 -12.69 -10.91 -13.74
C GLU A 67 -12.20 -12.27 -13.24
N ILE A 68 -12.49 -13.36 -13.95
CA ILE A 68 -11.98 -14.70 -13.63
C ILE A 68 -10.44 -14.70 -13.57
N ARG A 69 -9.78 -14.20 -14.63
CA ARG A 69 -8.30 -14.13 -14.66
C ARG A 69 -7.70 -13.31 -13.51
N HIS A 70 -8.36 -12.22 -13.13
CA HIS A 70 -7.89 -11.39 -12.01
C HIS A 70 -8.11 -12.08 -10.67
N SER A 71 -9.25 -12.74 -10.50
CA SER A 71 -9.56 -13.53 -9.31
C SER A 71 -8.66 -14.74 -9.14
N ASP A 72 -8.21 -15.38 -10.22
CA ASP A 72 -7.29 -16.52 -10.17
C ASP A 72 -5.83 -16.10 -9.91
N PHE A 73 -5.47 -14.87 -10.26
CA PHE A 73 -4.11 -14.34 -10.05
C PHE A 73 -3.83 -13.99 -8.58
N ILE A 74 -4.78 -13.38 -7.87
CA ILE A 74 -4.54 -12.90 -6.50
C ILE A 74 -4.17 -14.05 -5.53
N PRO A 75 -4.84 -15.22 -5.55
CA PRO A 75 -4.51 -16.37 -4.72
C PRO A 75 -3.11 -16.93 -4.89
N THR A 76 -2.42 -16.67 -6.01
CA THR A 76 -1.02 -17.10 -6.18
C THR A 76 -0.08 -16.36 -5.24
N PHE A 77 -0.51 -15.22 -4.69
CA PHE A 77 0.23 -14.43 -3.71
C PHE A 77 -0.37 -14.55 -2.30
N THR A 78 -1.69 -14.35 -2.17
CA THR A 78 -2.36 -14.49 -0.88
C THR A 78 -3.84 -14.86 -1.04
N SER A 79 -4.32 -15.66 -0.10
CA SER A 79 -5.75 -15.95 0.10
C SER A 79 -6.33 -15.25 1.34
N ASP A 80 -5.51 -14.49 2.07
CA ASP A 80 -5.92 -13.75 3.27
C ASP A 80 -6.41 -12.35 2.86
N ILE A 81 -7.74 -12.24 2.71
CA ILE A 81 -8.41 -11.00 2.30
C ILE A 81 -9.45 -10.67 3.35
N ARG A 82 -9.35 -9.48 3.94
CA ARG A 82 -10.15 -9.06 5.08
C ARG A 82 -10.96 -7.83 4.73
N HIS A 83 -12.24 -7.89 5.08
CA HIS A 83 -13.14 -6.77 4.90
C HIS A 83 -12.91 -5.73 6.01
N ILE A 84 -12.77 -4.46 5.63
CA ILE A 84 -12.76 -3.33 6.57
C ILE A 84 -13.84 -2.32 6.17
N LYS A 85 -14.59 -1.82 7.14
CA LYS A 85 -15.68 -0.87 6.87
C LYS A 85 -15.12 0.56 6.87
N GLY A 86 -15.18 1.25 5.73
CA GLY A 86 -15.09 2.71 5.69
C GLY A 86 -13.70 3.36 5.55
N VAL A 87 -12.63 2.62 5.22
CA VAL A 87 -11.30 3.23 5.01
C VAL A 87 -11.07 3.69 3.57
N ALA A 88 -11.70 3.05 2.58
CA ALA A 88 -11.53 3.46 1.18
C ALA A 88 -12.28 4.75 0.83
N ASP A 89 -13.38 5.11 1.50
CA ASP A 89 -14.13 6.35 1.20
C ASP A 89 -13.32 7.63 1.48
N ALA A 90 -12.32 7.55 2.38
CA ALA A 90 -11.39 8.64 2.64
C ALA A 90 -10.30 8.80 1.55
N LEU A 91 -9.96 7.72 0.85
CA LEU A 91 -8.90 7.67 -0.18
C LEU A 91 -9.45 7.63 -1.62
N SER A 92 -10.78 7.46 -1.77
CA SER A 92 -11.50 7.39 -3.05
C SER A 92 -12.13 8.72 -3.48
N ARG A 93 -12.10 9.76 -2.62
CA ARG A 93 -12.43 11.15 -3.03
C ARG A 93 -11.31 11.67 -3.93
N PRO A 94 -11.51 12.74 -4.73
CA PRO A 94 -10.51 13.18 -5.71
C PRO A 94 -9.28 13.78 -5.04
N LEU A 95 -8.46 12.92 -4.43
CA LEU A 95 -7.12 13.15 -3.94
C LEU A 95 -6.47 11.78 -3.76
N VAL A 96 -5.70 11.37 -4.77
CA VAL A 96 -4.53 10.47 -4.67
C VAL A 96 -4.77 9.16 -3.90
N SER A 97 -5.26 8.16 -4.63
CA SER A 97 -5.46 6.78 -4.14
C SER A 97 -4.13 6.18 -3.63
N SER A 98 -4.12 5.71 -2.40
CA SER A 98 -2.91 5.26 -1.73
C SER A 98 -3.30 4.09 -0.82
N VAL A 99 -3.05 2.85 -1.26
CA VAL A 99 -3.37 1.63 -0.49
C VAL A 99 -2.22 1.34 0.48
N SER A 100 -2.47 1.44 1.78
CA SER A 100 -1.48 1.12 2.83
C SER A 100 -1.40 -0.38 3.11
N THR A 101 -0.21 -0.96 2.97
CA THR A 101 0.19 -2.20 3.63
C THR A 101 0.60 -1.91 5.07
N ALA A 102 -0.03 -2.61 6.01
CA ALA A 102 0.17 -2.51 7.45
C ALA A 102 1.61 -2.86 7.88
N ILE A 103 2.32 -1.92 8.49
CA ILE A 103 3.60 -2.16 9.20
C ILE A 103 3.31 -2.37 10.70
N ASP A 104 3.99 -3.33 11.33
CA ASP A 104 3.91 -3.64 12.76
C ASP A 104 4.52 -2.50 13.61
N SER A 105 4.02 -2.26 14.82
CA SER A 105 4.55 -1.19 15.70
C SER A 105 6.02 -1.42 16.07
N LEU A 106 6.42 -2.69 16.10
CA LEU A 106 7.79 -3.12 16.34
C LEU A 106 8.72 -2.69 15.19
N ASP A 107 8.26 -2.80 13.94
CA ASP A 107 9.04 -2.43 12.76
C ASP A 107 9.26 -0.92 12.66
N VAL A 108 8.27 -0.10 13.06
CA VAL A 108 8.39 1.37 13.09
C VAL A 108 9.42 1.82 14.12
N ARG A 109 9.42 1.21 15.30
CA ARG A 109 10.39 1.52 16.35
C ARG A 109 11.81 1.07 15.97
N ASN A 110 11.94 -0.12 15.40
CA ASN A 110 13.22 -0.61 14.88
C ASN A 110 13.78 0.30 13.79
N LEU A 111 12.92 0.82 12.91
CA LEU A 111 13.32 1.77 11.88
C LEU A 111 13.77 3.11 12.49
N ALA A 112 13.03 3.66 13.45
CA ALA A 112 13.40 4.89 14.14
C ALA A 112 14.75 4.76 14.87
N GLU A 113 14.97 3.62 15.52
CA GLU A 113 16.24 3.30 16.15
C GLU A 113 17.36 3.21 15.10
N ALA A 114 17.17 2.44 14.03
CA ALA A 114 18.13 2.30 12.94
C ALA A 114 18.52 3.67 12.34
N GLN A 115 17.55 4.57 12.15
CA GLN A 115 17.80 5.93 11.66
C GLN A 115 18.59 6.80 12.65
N GLN A 116 18.42 6.61 13.96
CA GLN A 116 19.17 7.37 14.97
C GLN A 116 20.65 6.98 15.02
N ILE A 117 20.97 5.70 14.82
CA ILE A 117 22.36 5.21 14.83
C ILE A 117 23.04 5.29 13.45
N ASP A 118 22.31 5.60 12.40
CA ASP A 118 22.85 5.76 11.06
C ASP A 118 23.75 7.00 10.93
N ARG A 119 25.01 6.77 10.54
CA ARG A 119 26.04 7.80 10.36
C ARG A 119 25.88 8.60 9.06
N GLU A 120 25.08 8.12 8.12
CA GLU A 120 24.83 8.79 6.85
C GLU A 120 23.77 9.89 6.97
N VAL A 121 22.80 9.74 7.87
CA VAL A 121 21.69 10.71 8.05
C VAL A 121 22.20 12.17 8.21
N PRO A 122 23.20 12.48 9.06
CA PRO A 122 23.73 13.83 9.16
C PRO A 122 24.36 14.34 7.85
N GLN A 123 25.02 13.46 7.10
CA GLN A 123 25.64 13.80 5.82
C GLN A 123 24.59 14.03 4.74
N LEU A 124 23.54 13.22 4.71
CA LEU A 124 22.44 13.36 3.75
C LEU A 124 21.65 14.65 3.98
N ARG A 125 21.51 15.12 5.23
CA ARG A 125 20.90 16.44 5.53
C ARG A 125 21.65 17.62 4.93
N SER A 126 22.96 17.47 4.70
CA SER A 126 23.79 18.52 4.09
C SER A 126 23.80 18.50 2.56
N LYS A 127 23.32 17.41 1.93
CA LYS A 127 23.31 17.26 0.47
C LYS A 127 22.02 17.86 -0.10
N SER A 128 22.14 18.65 -1.17
CA SER A 128 21.02 19.34 -1.82
C SER A 128 20.04 18.43 -2.57
N ALA A 129 20.39 17.16 -2.78
CA ALA A 129 19.57 16.20 -3.53
C ALA A 129 18.43 15.57 -2.71
N LEU A 130 18.53 15.57 -1.38
CA LEU A 130 17.52 15.02 -0.48
C LEU A 130 16.99 16.12 0.43
N GLN A 131 15.68 16.12 0.68
CA GLN A 131 15.07 17.03 1.63
C GLN A 131 14.62 16.21 2.83
N LEU A 132 15.55 15.98 3.76
CA LEU A 132 15.25 15.20 4.96
C LEU A 132 14.54 16.05 6.00
N CYS A 133 13.40 15.59 6.50
CA CYS A 133 12.67 16.19 7.60
C CYS A 133 12.36 15.15 8.69
N ASP A 134 12.21 15.64 9.91
CA ASP A 134 11.85 14.83 11.07
C ASP A 134 10.33 14.84 11.25
N ILE A 135 9.71 13.67 11.19
CA ILE A 135 8.27 13.49 11.35
C ILE A 135 8.02 12.72 12.63
N HIS A 136 7.37 13.38 13.58
CA HIS A 136 6.94 12.77 14.82
C HIS A 136 5.66 11.97 14.61
N LEU A 137 5.67 10.70 15.01
CA LEU A 137 4.54 9.80 14.95
C LEU A 137 3.93 9.66 16.36
N PRO A 138 2.87 10.45 16.68
CA PRO A 138 2.29 10.46 18.03
C PRO A 138 1.65 9.12 18.44
N GLU A 139 1.35 8.25 17.47
CA GLU A 139 0.82 6.90 17.73
C GLU A 139 1.86 5.96 18.36
N PHE A 140 3.15 6.20 18.12
CA PHE A 140 4.25 5.31 18.53
C PHE A 140 5.29 5.98 19.44
N ASP A 141 5.17 7.30 19.64
CA ASP A 141 6.11 8.14 20.38
C ASP A 141 7.54 8.03 19.83
N VAL A 142 7.66 8.04 18.50
CA VAL A 142 8.95 8.00 17.79
C VAL A 142 9.01 9.07 16.70
N THR A 143 10.23 9.47 16.36
CA THR A 143 10.52 10.40 15.27
C THR A 143 11.21 9.64 14.16
N LEU A 144 10.67 9.73 12.94
CA LEU A 144 11.30 9.20 11.73
C LEU A 144 11.93 10.31 10.91
N VAL A 145 13.06 10.00 10.31
CA VAL A 145 13.69 10.78 9.24
C VAL A 145 13.03 10.40 7.92
N CYS A 146 12.46 11.38 7.22
CA CYS A 146 11.75 11.18 5.96
C CYS A 146 12.32 12.09 4.87
N ASP A 147 12.44 11.58 3.64
CA ASP A 147 12.74 12.38 2.46
C ASP A 147 11.45 12.93 1.85
N VAL A 148 11.39 14.24 1.67
CA VAL A 148 10.27 14.96 1.01
C VAL A 148 10.62 15.47 -0.39
N SER A 149 11.81 15.15 -0.92
CA SER A 149 12.27 15.61 -2.24
C SER A 149 11.29 15.29 -3.39
N LYS A 150 10.51 14.23 -3.25
CA LYS A 150 9.52 13.76 -4.25
C LYS A 150 8.11 14.33 -4.05
N GLY A 151 7.94 15.34 -3.17
CA GLY A 151 6.66 15.98 -2.88
C GLY A 151 5.71 15.16 -1.99
N HIS A 152 6.16 14.01 -1.49
CA HIS A 152 5.49 13.20 -0.48
C HIS A 152 6.53 12.67 0.50
N PRO A 153 6.27 12.64 1.82
CA PRO A 153 7.24 12.13 2.78
C PRO A 153 7.35 10.61 2.69
N GLY A 154 8.54 10.13 2.31
CA GLY A 154 8.89 8.70 2.38
C GLY A 154 9.94 8.49 3.47
N PRO A 155 9.81 7.46 4.34
CA PRO A 155 10.81 7.20 5.36
C PRO A 155 12.16 6.86 4.70
N TYR A 156 13.23 7.46 5.21
CA TYR A 156 14.59 7.07 4.84
C TYR A 156 14.86 5.67 5.37
N LEU A 157 15.39 4.77 4.56
CA LEU A 157 15.71 3.40 4.98
C LEU A 157 17.24 3.29 5.12
N PRO A 158 17.77 3.15 6.35
CA PRO A 158 19.17 2.82 6.59
C PRO A 158 19.55 1.49 5.91
N GLU A 159 20.79 1.40 5.41
CA GLU A 159 21.37 0.14 4.89
C GLU A 159 21.78 -0.84 6.00
#